data_AF-A0A3P9D171-F1
#
_entry.id   AF-A0A3P9D171-F1
#
_cell.length_a   1.000
_cell.length_b   1.000
_cell.length_c   1.000
_cell.angle_alpha   90.00
_cell.angle_beta   90.00
_cell.angle_gamma   90.00
#
_symmetry.space_group_name_H-M   'P 1'
#
loop_
_entity.id
_entity.type
_entity.pdbx_description
1 polymer ?
#
loop_
_entity_poly.entity_id
_entity_poly.type
_entity_poly.pdbx_seq_one_letter_code
_entity_poly.pdbx_strand_id
1 'polypeptide(L)'
;MIPELPTAPWRKVGTDLFHFNGKDYLLVIDYYSNFPEIALLTSTTANNVITHVKSIFSRHGIPETVISDNGPCYYCKEWQNFAREYGFKHVTSSPQHPQANGKAEKGVHIINQLLKKATDSQSDPYLALLSYRTAPLDCGLSPAELLMNRRLHTTLPCYAESKQSEEIMKKQEHLKWKQKLQYDKGTRALGLLAKDDVVRIQDQNAWSRKAIVLQEAGPRSYDVRTEEGHVFRRNRRNLLKTKETFQEEQYGEEDENVDVSHAEIVSGLKPLDGHEHVEKSAVVSEPVLRRSEHKVKRPVRLNL
;
A
#
# COMPACT_ATOMS: atom_id res chain seq x y z
N MET A 1 39.34 -2.79 -18.21
CA MET A 1 38.76 -4.10 -17.83
C MET A 1 37.26 -3.92 -17.78
N ILE A 2 36.50 -4.75 -18.50
CA ILE A 2 35.04 -4.77 -18.39
C ILE A 2 34.71 -5.37 -17.02
N PRO A 3 33.89 -4.73 -16.18
CA PRO A 3 33.53 -5.30 -14.88
C PRO A 3 32.82 -6.64 -15.09
N GLU A 4 33.28 -7.66 -14.38
CA GLU A 4 32.73 -9.01 -14.47
C GLU A 4 31.21 -8.97 -14.17
N LEU A 5 30.42 -9.44 -15.14
CA LEU A 5 28.98 -9.51 -15.05
C LEU A 5 28.62 -10.67 -14.11
N PRO A 6 27.68 -10.46 -13.17
CA PRO A 6 27.23 -11.53 -12.31
C PRO A 6 26.58 -12.67 -13.11
N THR A 7 26.74 -13.90 -12.63
CA THR A 7 26.21 -15.11 -13.28
C THR A 7 24.74 -15.38 -12.99
N ALA A 8 24.17 -14.74 -11.96
CA ALA A 8 22.78 -14.93 -11.55
C ALA A 8 22.18 -13.61 -11.03
N PRO A 9 20.83 -13.48 -11.07
CA PRO A 9 20.14 -12.31 -10.55
C PRO A 9 20.47 -12.06 -9.08
N TRP A 10 20.54 -10.78 -8.71
CA TRP A 10 20.66 -10.31 -7.33
C TRP A 10 21.94 -10.73 -6.56
N ARG A 11 22.92 -11.37 -7.22
CA ARG A 11 24.21 -11.68 -6.55
C ARG A 11 25.03 -10.43 -6.29
N LYS A 12 24.94 -9.45 -7.19
CA LYS A 12 25.74 -8.23 -7.16
C LYS A 12 24.83 -7.04 -7.39
N VAL A 13 24.78 -6.15 -6.41
CA VAL A 13 23.97 -4.93 -6.48
C VAL A 13 24.83 -3.70 -6.33
N GLY A 14 24.42 -2.61 -6.98
CA GLY A 14 24.99 -1.28 -6.81
C GLY A 14 24.04 -0.44 -6.01
N THR A 15 24.57 0.40 -5.12
CA THR A 15 23.78 1.33 -4.34
C THR A 15 24.34 2.73 -4.44
N ASP A 16 23.45 3.71 -4.51
CA ASP A 16 23.80 5.12 -4.65
C ASP A 16 22.71 5.99 -4.04
N LEU A 17 23.09 7.21 -3.63
CA LEU A 17 22.17 8.22 -3.14
C LEU A 17 21.98 9.30 -4.20
N PHE A 18 20.73 9.72 -4.41
CA PHE A 18 20.44 10.80 -5.34
C PHE A 18 19.38 11.74 -4.82
N HIS A 19 19.44 12.99 -5.29
CA HIS A 19 18.51 14.04 -4.93
C HIS A 19 17.58 14.36 -6.10
N PHE A 20 16.27 14.39 -5.84
CA PHE A 20 15.27 14.74 -6.84
C PHE A 20 14.13 15.53 -6.20
N ASN A 21 13.78 16.68 -6.76
CA ASN A 21 12.69 17.55 -6.31
C ASN A 21 12.67 17.83 -4.79
N GLY A 22 13.83 18.18 -4.21
CA GLY A 22 13.93 18.54 -2.79
C GLY A 22 13.93 17.32 -1.84
N LYS A 23 14.05 16.11 -2.37
CA LYS A 23 14.00 14.86 -1.61
C LYS A 23 15.19 13.98 -1.93
N ASP A 24 15.68 13.27 -0.92
CA ASP A 24 16.78 12.32 -1.05
C ASP A 24 16.24 10.90 -1.22
N TYR A 25 16.89 10.15 -2.10
CA TYR A 25 16.49 8.80 -2.45
C TYR A 25 17.69 7.87 -2.39
N LEU A 26 17.43 6.63 -1.96
CA LEU A 26 18.33 5.50 -2.10
C LEU A 26 17.96 4.74 -3.37
N LEU A 27 18.95 4.50 -4.23
CA LEU A 27 18.86 3.54 -5.32
C LEU A 27 19.61 2.27 -4.94
N VAL A 28 19.01 1.11 -5.24
CA VAL A 28 19.68 -0.18 -5.32
C VAL A 28 19.37 -0.78 -6.69
N ILE A 29 20.39 -1.10 -7.47
CA ILE A 29 20.24 -1.67 -8.82
C ILE A 29 20.96 -3.01 -8.94
N ASP A 30 20.29 -3.99 -9.53
CA ASP A 30 20.88 -5.30 -9.80
C ASP A 30 21.81 -5.28 -11.02
N TYR A 31 23.01 -5.84 -10.88
CA TYR A 31 23.99 -5.92 -11.96
C TYR A 31 23.62 -6.94 -13.04
N TYR A 32 22.74 -7.90 -12.76
CA TYR A 32 22.32 -8.88 -13.77
C TYR A 32 21.13 -8.35 -14.60
N SER A 33 20.04 -8.02 -13.92
CA SER A 33 18.75 -7.67 -14.55
C SER A 33 18.57 -6.20 -14.90
N ASN A 34 19.43 -5.30 -14.40
CA ASN A 34 19.19 -3.84 -14.38
C ASN A 34 17.93 -3.44 -13.60
N PHE A 35 17.41 -4.30 -12.73
CA PHE A 35 16.20 -3.99 -11.95
C PHE A 35 16.50 -2.94 -10.87
N PRO A 36 15.79 -1.79 -10.85
CA PRO A 36 15.99 -0.75 -9.86
C PRO A 36 14.99 -0.88 -8.71
N GLU A 37 15.50 -0.69 -7.50
CA GLU A 37 14.75 -0.44 -6.28
C GLU A 37 15.06 0.96 -5.80
N ILE A 38 14.03 1.73 -5.51
CA ILE A 38 14.17 3.08 -4.98
C ILE A 38 13.46 3.19 -3.64
N ALA A 39 14.04 3.95 -2.72
CA ALA A 39 13.42 4.28 -1.45
C ALA A 39 13.60 5.76 -1.16
N LEU A 40 12.51 6.43 -0.77
CA LEU A 40 12.57 7.81 -0.29
C LEU A 40 13.21 7.81 1.11
N LEU A 41 14.25 8.62 1.29
CA LEU A 41 14.94 8.77 2.57
C LEU A 41 14.40 9.98 3.32
N THR A 42 14.26 9.85 4.63
CA THR A 42 14.00 11.00 5.51
C THR A 42 15.28 11.71 5.93
N SER A 43 16.42 11.02 5.82
CA SER A 43 17.75 11.53 6.14
C SER A 43 18.81 10.69 5.43
N THR A 44 19.93 11.28 5.05
CA THR A 44 21.09 10.60 4.44
C THR A 44 22.02 9.94 5.47
N THR A 45 21.59 9.83 6.73
CA THR A 45 22.34 9.13 7.79
C THR A 45 22.45 7.63 7.52
N ALA A 46 23.57 7.03 7.93
CA ALA A 46 23.83 5.61 7.73
C ALA A 46 22.71 4.70 8.25
N ASN A 47 22.16 4.97 9.45
CA ASN A 47 21.09 4.16 10.03
C ASN A 47 19.80 4.18 9.19
N ASN A 48 19.47 5.33 8.59
CA ASN A 48 18.30 5.45 7.72
C ASN A 48 18.51 4.66 6.43
N VAL A 49 19.68 4.81 5.80
CA VAL A 49 20.07 4.05 4.60
C VAL A 49 20.04 2.55 4.88
N ILE A 50 20.65 2.08 5.97
CA ILE A 50 20.66 0.67 6.39
C ILE A 50 19.23 0.15 6.55
N THR A 51 18.33 0.91 7.16
CA THR A 51 16.92 0.49 7.35
C THR A 51 16.23 0.24 6.01
N HIS A 52 16.43 1.13 5.04
CA HIS A 52 15.85 0.96 3.71
C HIS A 52 16.52 -0.18 2.93
N VAL A 53 17.84 -0.35 3.04
CA VAL A 53 18.56 -1.49 2.44
C VAL A 53 18.07 -2.81 3.03
N LYS A 54 17.87 -2.91 4.35
CA LYS A 54 17.28 -4.09 5.00
C LYS A 54 15.91 -4.43 4.44
N SER A 55 15.06 -3.42 4.22
CA SER A 55 13.74 -3.57 3.60
C SER A 55 13.80 -4.00 2.13
N ILE A 56 14.83 -3.60 1.39
CA ILE A 56 15.08 -4.08 0.03
C ILE A 56 15.57 -5.54 0.05
N PHE A 57 16.50 -5.88 0.93
CA PHE A 57 17.03 -7.24 1.06
C PHE A 57 16.00 -8.25 1.57
N SER A 58 15.02 -7.83 2.38
CA SER A 58 13.93 -8.73 2.79
C SER A 58 13.01 -9.14 1.63
N ARG A 59 12.95 -8.35 0.56
CA ARG A 59 12.11 -8.62 -0.63
C ARG A 59 12.79 -9.53 -1.65
N HIS A 60 14.09 -9.35 -1.86
CA HIS A 60 14.84 -10.01 -2.93
C HIS A 60 15.88 -11.02 -2.43
N GLY A 61 16.21 -10.98 -1.14
CA GLY A 61 17.32 -11.70 -0.54
C GLY A 61 18.54 -10.79 -0.29
N ILE A 62 19.50 -11.34 0.45
CA ILE A 62 20.78 -10.67 0.72
C ILE A 62 21.73 -10.96 -0.46
N PRO A 63 22.28 -9.93 -1.14
CA PRO A 63 23.23 -10.12 -2.22
C PRO A 63 24.60 -10.59 -1.69
N GLU A 64 25.41 -11.21 -2.55
CA GLU A 64 26.78 -11.60 -2.19
C GLU A 64 27.72 -10.39 -2.15
N THR A 65 27.53 -9.43 -3.06
CA THR A 65 28.33 -8.22 -3.16
C THR A 65 27.46 -6.97 -3.31
N VAL A 66 27.74 -5.97 -2.47
CA VAL A 66 27.16 -4.64 -2.56
C VAL A 66 28.25 -3.66 -2.96
N ILE A 67 28.05 -2.95 -4.07
CA ILE A 67 28.93 -1.89 -4.52
C ILE A 67 28.32 -0.54 -4.16
N SER A 68 29.11 0.36 -3.58
CA SER A 68 28.72 1.76 -3.37
C SER A 68 29.86 2.70 -3.73
N ASP A 69 29.59 4.00 -3.68
CA ASP A 69 30.63 5.01 -3.60
C ASP A 69 31.30 5.04 -2.21
N ASN A 70 32.25 5.95 -2.02
CA ASN A 70 32.88 6.21 -0.71
C ASN A 70 32.09 7.25 0.12
N GLY A 71 30.76 7.29 -0.05
CA GLY A 71 29.91 8.21 0.70
C GLY A 71 30.02 7.99 2.22
N PRO A 72 29.82 9.04 3.05
CA PRO A 72 29.96 8.95 4.51
C PRO A 72 29.05 7.89 5.15
N CYS A 73 27.87 7.64 4.57
CA CYS A 73 26.92 6.65 5.04
C CYS A 73 27.40 5.21 4.80
N TYR A 74 28.23 4.96 3.78
CA TYR A 74 28.79 3.65 3.46
C TYR A 74 30.17 3.42 4.10
N TYR A 75 30.91 4.49 4.40
CA TYR A 75 32.19 4.45 5.10
C TYR A 75 32.04 4.71 6.61
N CYS A 76 31.03 4.12 7.25
CA CYS A 76 30.82 4.23 8.70
C CYS A 76 30.86 2.86 9.38
N LYS A 77 31.06 2.86 10.69
CA LYS A 77 31.17 1.62 11.49
C LYS A 77 29.86 0.84 11.49
N GLU A 78 28.74 1.55 11.48
CA GLU A 78 27.38 1.02 11.43
C GLU A 78 27.18 0.20 10.15
N TRP A 79 27.60 0.74 9.00
CA TRP A 79 27.51 0.04 7.71
C TRP A 79 28.42 -1.18 7.66
N GLN A 80 29.66 -1.07 8.14
CA GLN A 80 30.59 -2.20 8.21
C GLN A 80 30.08 -3.33 9.11
N ASN A 81 29.46 -2.99 10.25
CA ASN A 81 28.85 -3.97 11.13
C ASN A 81 27.63 -4.62 10.46
N PHE A 82 26.80 -3.84 9.78
CA PHE A 82 25.66 -4.34 9.00
C PHE A 82 26.11 -5.32 7.90
N ALA A 83 27.16 -4.98 7.15
CA ALA A 83 27.72 -5.87 6.13
C ALA A 83 28.21 -7.20 6.71
N ARG A 84 28.88 -7.15 7.87
CA ARG A 84 29.34 -8.36 8.58
C ARG A 84 28.18 -9.20 9.11
N GLU A 85 27.15 -8.55 9.69
CA GLU A 85 25.98 -9.21 10.25
C GLU A 85 25.15 -9.92 9.17
N TYR A 86 24.94 -9.27 8.03
CA TYR A 86 24.16 -9.83 6.91
C TYR A 86 25.01 -10.74 6.01
N GLY A 87 26.35 -10.71 6.14
CA GLY A 87 27.26 -11.60 5.44
C GLY A 87 27.51 -11.24 3.97
N PHE A 88 27.31 -9.97 3.57
CA PHE A 88 27.62 -9.52 2.22
C PHE A 88 28.98 -8.83 2.14
N LYS A 89 29.65 -8.96 0.99
CA LYS A 89 30.90 -8.25 0.71
C LYS A 89 30.57 -6.82 0.27
N HIS A 90 31.00 -5.83 1.04
CA HIS A 90 30.93 -4.44 0.63
C HIS A 90 32.19 -4.05 -0.15
N VAL A 91 32.00 -3.48 -1.35
CA VAL A 91 33.08 -2.99 -2.21
C VAL A 91 32.80 -1.54 -2.52
N THR A 92 33.75 -0.66 -2.21
CA THR A 92 33.62 0.76 -2.58
C THR A 92 34.38 1.05 -3.87
N SER A 93 33.83 1.91 -4.72
CA SER A 93 34.55 2.41 -5.88
C SER A 93 35.65 3.36 -5.43
N SER A 94 36.90 3.12 -5.86
CA SER A 94 37.99 4.07 -5.61
C SER A 94 37.83 5.31 -6.50
N PRO A 95 38.37 6.47 -6.10
CA PRO A 95 38.39 7.67 -6.94
C PRO A 95 39.04 7.46 -8.31
N GLN A 96 39.99 6.52 -8.42
CA GLN A 96 40.66 6.18 -9.69
C GLN A 96 39.91 5.11 -10.52
N HIS A 97 38.86 4.48 -9.98
CA HIS A 97 38.05 3.47 -10.66
C HIS A 97 36.54 3.75 -10.56
N PRO A 98 36.06 4.90 -11.09
CA PRO A 98 34.64 5.27 -11.09
C PRO A 98 33.76 4.25 -11.84
N GLN A 99 34.35 3.50 -12.77
CA GLN A 99 33.66 2.42 -13.49
C GLN A 99 33.06 1.34 -12.57
N ALA A 100 33.61 1.15 -11.36
CA ALA A 100 33.13 0.14 -10.43
C ALA A 100 31.69 0.41 -9.96
N ASN A 101 31.29 1.69 -9.76
CA ASN A 101 29.92 2.07 -9.40
C ASN A 101 29.09 2.61 -10.57
N GLY A 102 29.65 2.62 -11.79
CA GLY A 102 29.00 3.24 -12.96
C GLY A 102 27.62 2.66 -13.31
N LYS A 103 27.27 1.47 -12.82
CA LYS A 103 25.92 0.91 -12.99
C LYS A 103 24.89 1.58 -12.08
N ALA A 104 25.25 1.89 -10.84
CA ALA A 104 24.38 2.64 -9.95
C ALA A 104 24.21 4.08 -10.46
N GLU A 105 25.30 4.73 -10.90
CA GLU A 105 25.25 6.07 -11.50
C GLU A 105 24.35 6.13 -12.75
N LYS A 106 24.47 5.15 -13.66
CA LYS A 106 23.57 5.02 -14.81
C LYS A 106 22.12 4.77 -14.37
N GLY A 107 21.92 3.95 -13.34
CA GLY A 107 20.61 3.71 -12.76
C GLY A 107 19.98 5.00 -12.21
N VAL A 108 20.75 5.82 -11.49
CA VAL A 108 20.33 7.13 -10.98
C VAL A 108 19.91 8.03 -12.15
N HIS A 109 20.70 8.08 -13.22
CA HIS A 109 20.36 8.87 -14.40
C HIS A 109 19.03 8.44 -15.03
N ILE A 110 18.82 7.13 -15.21
CA ILE A 110 17.59 6.57 -15.79
C ILE A 110 16.38 6.90 -14.90
N ILE A 111 16.50 6.68 -13.59
CA ILE A 111 15.42 6.95 -12.63
C ILE A 111 15.11 8.45 -12.57
N ASN A 112 16.11 9.32 -12.56
CA ASN A 112 15.88 10.76 -12.58
C ASN A 112 15.13 11.20 -13.84
N GLN A 113 15.49 10.68 -15.01
CA GLN A 113 14.75 10.96 -16.24
C GLN A 113 13.31 10.43 -16.17
N LEU A 114 13.12 9.24 -15.61
CA LEU A 114 11.80 8.62 -15.46
C LEU A 114 10.90 9.43 -14.54
N LEU A 115 11.40 9.83 -13.37
CA LEU A 115 10.68 10.65 -12.39
C LEU A 115 10.41 12.05 -12.93
N LYS A 116 11.36 12.63 -13.68
CA LYS A 116 11.16 13.92 -14.36
C LYS A 116 10.01 13.83 -15.36
N LYS A 117 10.04 12.85 -16.27
CA LYS A 117 8.95 12.61 -17.23
C LYS A 117 7.62 12.43 -16.52
N ALA A 118 7.59 11.63 -15.45
CA ALA A 118 6.36 11.40 -14.68
C ALA A 118 5.82 12.69 -14.04
N THR A 119 6.70 13.56 -13.56
CA THR A 119 6.34 14.88 -13.02
C THR A 119 5.81 15.80 -14.11
N ASP A 120 6.50 15.87 -15.26
CA ASP A 120 6.13 16.71 -16.41
C ASP A 120 4.77 16.29 -16.99
N SER A 121 4.46 14.99 -17.01
CA SER A 121 3.17 14.45 -17.47
C SER A 121 2.11 14.31 -16.37
N GLN A 122 2.37 14.80 -15.15
CA GLN A 122 1.49 14.66 -13.97
C GLN A 122 0.99 13.22 -13.72
N SER A 123 1.82 12.23 -14.04
CA SER A 123 1.50 10.81 -13.90
C SER A 123 2.05 10.23 -12.60
N ASP A 124 1.51 9.09 -12.18
CA ASP A 124 1.99 8.39 -10.99
C ASP A 124 3.45 7.89 -11.16
N PRO A 125 4.41 8.34 -10.34
CA PRO A 125 5.80 7.89 -10.40
C PRO A 125 5.96 6.38 -10.16
N TYR A 126 5.07 5.75 -9.38
CA TYR A 126 5.13 4.31 -9.15
C TYR A 126 4.73 3.52 -10.41
N LEU A 127 3.77 4.04 -11.18
CA LEU A 127 3.39 3.44 -12.47
C LEU A 127 4.48 3.63 -13.52
N ALA A 128 5.17 4.77 -13.51
CA ALA A 128 6.35 4.99 -14.37
C ALA A 128 7.46 3.98 -14.03
N LEU A 129 7.73 3.76 -12.74
CA LEU A 129 8.70 2.76 -12.27
C LEU A 129 8.30 1.34 -12.67
N LEU A 130 7.02 0.97 -12.54
CA LEU A 130 6.52 -0.32 -13.00
C LEU A 130 6.68 -0.50 -14.51
N SER A 131 6.40 0.56 -15.28
CA SER A 131 6.60 0.57 -16.73
C SER A 131 8.05 0.30 -17.11
N TYR A 132 9.02 0.95 -16.42
CA TYR A 132 10.44 0.65 -16.65
C TYR A 132 10.80 -0.81 -16.31
N ARG A 133 10.32 -1.32 -15.17
CA ARG A 133 10.60 -2.70 -14.73
C ARG A 133 10.06 -3.78 -15.69
N THR A 134 9.07 -3.42 -16.51
CA THR A 134 8.39 -4.35 -17.45
C THR A 134 8.71 -4.08 -18.92
N ALA A 135 9.40 -2.97 -19.22
CA ALA A 135 9.87 -2.68 -20.57
C ALA A 135 11.02 -3.63 -20.95
N PRO A 136 10.99 -4.24 -22.15
CA PRO A 136 12.07 -5.10 -22.61
C PRO A 136 13.35 -4.28 -22.78
N LEU A 137 14.47 -4.85 -22.32
CA LEU A 137 15.81 -4.35 -22.61
C LEU A 137 16.27 -4.80 -24.00
N ASP A 138 17.47 -4.41 -24.40
CA ASP A 138 18.09 -4.82 -25.68
C ASP A 138 18.21 -6.36 -25.83
N CYS A 139 18.27 -7.09 -24.71
CA CYS A 139 18.27 -8.56 -24.70
C CYS A 139 16.89 -9.19 -24.94
N GLY A 140 15.83 -8.39 -25.12
CA GLY A 140 14.46 -8.82 -25.35
C GLY A 140 13.67 -9.18 -24.08
N LEU A 141 14.34 -9.25 -22.92
CA LEU A 141 13.70 -9.49 -21.62
C LEU A 141 13.66 -8.22 -20.78
N SER A 142 12.59 -8.06 -20.00
CA SER A 142 12.46 -6.95 -19.06
C SER A 142 13.27 -7.17 -17.77
N PRO A 143 13.62 -6.10 -17.04
CA PRO A 143 14.31 -6.24 -15.75
C PRO A 143 13.58 -7.15 -14.76
N ALA A 144 12.24 -7.08 -14.71
CA ALA A 144 11.46 -7.91 -13.81
C ALA A 144 11.46 -9.39 -14.21
N GLU A 145 11.44 -9.70 -15.51
CA GLU A 145 11.57 -11.07 -16.00
C GLU A 145 12.95 -11.66 -15.68
N LEU A 146 14.01 -10.88 -15.86
CA LEU A 146 15.38 -11.31 -15.53
C LEU A 146 15.59 -11.54 -14.03
N LEU A 147 14.97 -10.73 -13.17
CA LEU A 147 15.10 -10.83 -11.72
C LEU A 147 14.19 -11.89 -11.09
N MET A 148 12.90 -11.86 -11.44
CA MET A 148 11.86 -12.66 -10.77
C MET A 148 11.41 -13.88 -11.57
N ASN A 149 11.93 -14.06 -12.79
CA ASN A 149 11.54 -15.11 -13.73
C ASN A 149 10.01 -15.16 -13.97
N ARG A 150 9.36 -13.99 -13.93
CA ARG A 150 7.93 -13.82 -14.20
C ARG A 150 7.66 -12.48 -14.84
N ARG A 151 6.58 -12.40 -15.62
CA ARG A 151 6.04 -11.14 -16.11
C ARG A 151 5.21 -10.46 -15.02
N LEU A 152 5.44 -9.17 -14.79
CA LEU A 152 4.58 -8.37 -13.93
C LEU A 152 3.37 -7.92 -14.74
N HIS A 153 2.18 -8.00 -14.13
CA HIS A 153 0.97 -7.47 -14.73
C HIS A 153 1.01 -5.94 -14.65
N THR A 154 0.73 -5.27 -15.76
CA THR A 154 0.63 -3.81 -15.83
C THR A 154 -0.80 -3.40 -16.18
N THR A 155 -1.05 -2.10 -16.36
CA THR A 155 -2.33 -1.60 -16.86
C THR A 155 -2.52 -1.85 -18.36
N LEU A 156 -1.45 -2.24 -19.07
CA LEU A 156 -1.49 -2.58 -20.48
C LEU A 156 -1.91 -4.04 -20.66
N PRO A 157 -2.82 -4.34 -21.59
CA PRO A 157 -3.20 -5.71 -21.88
C PRO A 157 -1.99 -6.48 -22.41
N CYS A 158 -1.71 -7.64 -21.80
CA CYS A 158 -0.62 -8.52 -22.19
C CYS A 158 -1.17 -9.93 -22.41
N TYR A 159 -0.80 -10.56 -23.52
CA TYR A 159 -1.07 -11.97 -23.73
C TYR A 159 -0.10 -12.80 -22.87
N ALA A 160 -0.62 -13.38 -21.79
CA ALA A 160 0.16 -14.18 -20.86
C ALA A 160 -0.04 -15.67 -21.16
N GLU A 161 0.96 -16.32 -21.75
CA GLU A 161 1.09 -17.78 -21.62
C GLU A 161 1.77 -18.07 -20.28
N SER A 162 1.01 -18.60 -19.31
CA SER A 162 1.59 -19.01 -18.04
C SER A 162 2.40 -20.29 -18.24
N LYS A 163 3.74 -20.19 -18.25
CA LYS A 163 4.64 -21.35 -18.13
C LYS A 163 4.77 -21.80 -16.67
N GLN A 164 3.65 -22.06 -15.98
CA GLN A 164 3.73 -22.72 -14.68
C GLN A 164 3.86 -24.23 -14.89
N SER A 165 4.75 -24.87 -14.13
CA SER A 165 4.87 -26.33 -14.15
C SER A 165 3.56 -26.96 -13.69
N GLU A 166 2.97 -27.83 -14.51
CA GLU A 166 1.73 -28.53 -14.20
C GLU A 166 1.81 -29.31 -12.88
N GLU A 167 2.99 -29.81 -12.53
CA GLU A 167 3.23 -30.53 -11.28
C GLU A 167 3.02 -29.65 -10.05
N ILE A 168 3.47 -28.39 -10.13
CA ILE A 168 3.29 -27.42 -9.04
C ILE A 168 1.81 -27.09 -8.88
N MET A 169 1.08 -26.92 -9.99
CA MET A 169 -0.37 -26.67 -9.96
C MET A 169 -1.12 -27.84 -9.29
N LYS A 170 -0.88 -29.07 -9.73
CA LYS A 170 -1.48 -30.28 -9.13
C LYS A 170 -1.19 -30.40 -7.63
N LYS A 171 0.06 -30.11 -7.22
CA LYS A 171 0.46 -30.14 -5.81
C LYS A 171 -0.24 -29.06 -4.99
N GLN A 172 -0.37 -27.84 -5.52
CA GLN A 172 -1.10 -26.75 -4.86
C GLN A 172 -2.60 -27.05 -4.74
N GLU A 173 -3.21 -27.60 -5.79
CA GLU A 173 -4.61 -28.04 -5.77
C GLU A 173 -4.86 -29.11 -4.71
N HIS A 174 -3.96 -30.10 -4.61
CA HIS A 174 -4.04 -31.14 -3.58
C HIS A 174 -3.95 -30.56 -2.16
N LEU A 175 -3.04 -29.61 -1.93
CA LEU A 175 -2.91 -28.93 -0.62
C LEU A 175 -4.17 -28.13 -0.28
N LYS A 176 -4.72 -27.38 -1.24
CA LYS A 176 -6.00 -26.66 -1.07
C LYS A 176 -7.15 -27.61 -0.79
N TRP A 177 -7.22 -28.75 -1.49
CA TRP A 177 -8.23 -29.77 -1.28
C TRP A 177 -8.14 -30.38 0.14
N LYS A 178 -6.94 -30.72 0.61
CA LYS A 178 -6.73 -31.18 1.99
C LYS A 178 -7.15 -30.14 3.03
N GLN A 179 -6.80 -28.88 2.80
CA GLN A 179 -7.18 -27.79 3.70
C GLN A 179 -8.71 -27.62 3.75
N LYS A 180 -9.38 -27.69 2.60
CA LYS A 180 -10.84 -27.68 2.51
C LYS A 180 -11.46 -28.83 3.28
N LEU A 181 -11.00 -30.06 3.06
CA LEU A 181 -11.50 -31.23 3.81
C LEU A 181 -11.34 -31.05 5.32
N GLN A 182 -10.20 -30.52 5.77
CA GLN A 182 -9.97 -30.30 7.20
C GLN A 182 -10.88 -29.22 7.79
N TYR A 183 -11.14 -28.15 7.05
CA TYR A 183 -12.11 -27.11 7.42
C TYR A 183 -13.55 -27.64 7.43
N ASP A 184 -13.91 -28.46 6.45
CA ASP A 184 -15.27 -28.99 6.28
C ASP A 184 -15.59 -30.10 7.30
N LYS A 185 -14.59 -30.82 7.85
CA LYS A 185 -14.79 -31.85 8.90
C LYS A 185 -15.52 -31.35 10.15
N GLY A 186 -15.39 -30.06 10.47
CA GLY A 186 -16.07 -29.43 11.61
C GLY A 186 -17.32 -28.62 11.25
N THR A 187 -17.67 -28.54 9.96
CA THR A 187 -18.67 -27.58 9.47
C THR A 187 -19.92 -28.30 8.99
N ARG A 188 -21.06 -28.05 9.63
CA ARG A 188 -22.36 -28.45 9.10
C ARG A 188 -22.77 -27.50 7.97
N ALA A 189 -23.13 -28.04 6.81
CA ALA A 189 -23.68 -27.24 5.73
C ALA A 189 -25.04 -26.66 6.16
N LEU A 190 -25.10 -25.35 6.36
CA LEU A 190 -26.37 -24.65 6.61
C LEU A 190 -27.14 -24.57 5.29
N GLY A 191 -28.40 -25.00 5.29
CA GLY A 191 -29.27 -24.95 4.11
C GLY A 191 -29.44 -23.52 3.61
N LEU A 192 -29.55 -23.33 2.29
CA LEU A 192 -29.75 -22.04 1.66
C LEU A 192 -31.04 -21.38 2.17
N LEU A 193 -31.02 -20.05 2.28
CA LEU A 193 -32.21 -19.25 2.60
C LEU A 193 -32.86 -18.79 1.29
N ALA A 194 -34.17 -18.89 1.22
CA ALA A 194 -34.95 -18.36 0.10
C ALA A 194 -35.27 -16.88 0.34
N LYS A 195 -35.62 -16.19 -0.74
CA LYS A 195 -36.23 -14.85 -0.65
C LYS A 195 -37.49 -14.93 0.21
N ASP A 196 -37.67 -13.93 1.07
CA ASP A 196 -38.77 -13.78 2.04
C ASP A 196 -38.76 -14.75 3.23
N ASP A 197 -37.66 -15.52 3.42
CA ASP A 197 -37.48 -16.29 4.65
C ASP A 197 -37.29 -15.36 5.86
N VAL A 198 -38.05 -15.62 6.95
CA VAL A 198 -37.87 -14.93 8.22
C VAL A 198 -36.67 -15.51 8.95
N VAL A 199 -35.74 -14.62 9.32
CA VAL A 199 -34.48 -14.96 9.98
C VAL A 199 -34.22 -14.06 11.18
N ARG A 200 -33.56 -14.60 12.19
CA ARG A 200 -32.94 -13.80 13.25
C ARG A 200 -31.47 -13.55 12.95
N ILE A 201 -31.03 -12.32 13.20
CA ILE A 201 -29.64 -11.89 13.09
C ILE A 201 -28.96 -12.12 14.44
N GLN A 202 -27.76 -12.72 14.42
CA GLN A 202 -26.95 -12.89 15.62
C GLN A 202 -26.26 -11.57 16.01
N ASP A 203 -26.49 -11.11 17.23
CA ASP A 203 -25.87 -9.92 17.84
C ASP A 203 -25.21 -10.30 19.17
N GLN A 204 -23.91 -10.01 19.35
CA GLN A 204 -23.13 -10.29 20.57
C GLN A 204 -23.44 -11.64 21.26
N ASN A 205 -23.58 -12.72 20.47
CA ASN A 205 -23.95 -14.10 20.87
C ASN A 205 -25.44 -14.40 21.16
N ALA A 206 -26.35 -13.45 20.97
CA ALA A 206 -27.80 -13.66 21.07
C ALA A 206 -28.49 -13.53 19.69
N TRP A 207 -29.55 -14.30 19.47
CA TRP A 207 -30.40 -14.20 18.28
C TRP A 207 -31.48 -13.14 18.53
N SER A 208 -31.16 -11.88 18.30
CA SER A 208 -31.96 -10.73 18.75
C SER A 208 -32.90 -10.21 17.66
N ARG A 209 -32.37 -9.68 16.56
CA ARG A 209 -33.15 -8.92 15.57
C ARG A 209 -33.82 -9.82 14.56
N LYS A 210 -35.12 -9.67 14.35
CA LYS A 210 -35.85 -10.33 13.26
C LYS A 210 -35.67 -9.57 11.96
N ALA A 211 -35.55 -10.31 10.87
CA ALA A 211 -35.39 -9.78 9.54
C ALA A 211 -35.95 -10.73 8.47
N ILE A 212 -36.28 -10.21 7.30
CA ILE A 212 -36.61 -10.98 6.10
C ILE A 212 -35.42 -11.02 5.15
N VAL A 213 -35.23 -12.15 4.47
CA VAL A 213 -34.19 -12.29 3.44
C VAL A 213 -34.67 -11.64 2.14
N LEU A 214 -33.92 -10.66 1.63
CA LEU A 214 -34.21 -10.01 0.36
C LEU A 214 -33.63 -10.78 -0.84
N GLN A 215 -32.31 -11.04 -0.79
CA GLN A 215 -31.58 -11.68 -1.89
C GLN A 215 -30.23 -12.24 -1.43
N GLU A 216 -29.64 -13.11 -2.25
CA GLU A 216 -28.26 -13.53 -2.11
C GLU A 216 -27.31 -12.45 -2.66
N ALA A 217 -26.53 -11.84 -1.78
CA ALA A 217 -25.56 -10.79 -2.12
C ALA A 217 -24.19 -11.34 -2.55
N GLY A 218 -24.00 -12.65 -2.45
CA GLY A 218 -22.78 -13.37 -2.78
C GLY A 218 -22.69 -14.72 -2.05
N PRO A 219 -21.61 -15.49 -2.23
CA PRO A 219 -21.53 -16.85 -1.72
C PRO A 219 -21.81 -16.92 -0.21
N ARG A 220 -22.90 -17.58 0.18
CA ARG A 220 -23.36 -17.73 1.58
C ARG A 220 -23.58 -16.39 2.30
N SER A 221 -23.89 -15.32 1.58
CA SER A 221 -24.13 -13.98 2.13
C SER A 221 -25.46 -13.45 1.63
N TYR A 222 -26.30 -12.97 2.54
CA TYR A 222 -27.65 -12.50 2.24
C TYR A 222 -27.82 -11.06 2.68
N ASP A 223 -28.58 -10.30 1.89
CA ASP A 223 -29.12 -9.01 2.32
C ASP A 223 -30.44 -9.29 3.05
N VAL A 224 -30.53 -8.82 4.29
CA VAL A 224 -31.69 -9.02 5.17
C VAL A 224 -32.23 -7.68 5.64
N ARG A 225 -33.56 -7.53 5.68
CA ARG A 225 -34.24 -6.32 6.14
C ARG A 225 -34.89 -6.55 7.50
N THR A 226 -34.58 -5.75 8.51
CA THR A 226 -35.19 -5.84 9.85
C THR A 226 -36.63 -5.30 9.87
N GLU A 227 -37.36 -5.59 10.94
CA GLU A 227 -38.70 -5.01 11.19
C GLU A 227 -38.65 -3.47 11.24
N GLU A 228 -37.54 -2.89 11.72
CA GLU A 228 -37.25 -1.43 11.72
C GLU A 228 -36.92 -0.85 10.32
N GLY A 229 -36.98 -1.64 9.25
CA GLY A 229 -36.68 -1.19 7.88
C GLY A 229 -35.20 -1.17 7.46
N HIS A 230 -34.26 -1.37 8.39
CA HIS A 230 -32.81 -1.39 8.09
C HIS A 230 -32.37 -2.62 7.29
N VAL A 231 -31.53 -2.41 6.26
CA VAL A 231 -30.97 -3.50 5.43
C VAL A 231 -29.53 -3.81 5.84
N PHE A 232 -29.25 -5.07 6.13
CA PHE A 232 -27.93 -5.57 6.52
C PHE A 232 -27.47 -6.69 5.61
N ARG A 233 -26.17 -6.69 5.28
CA ARG A 233 -25.51 -7.85 4.67
C ARG A 233 -24.95 -8.77 5.75
N ARG A 234 -25.37 -10.04 5.78
CA ARG A 234 -24.92 -11.04 6.78
C ARG A 234 -24.59 -12.39 6.14
N ASN A 235 -23.56 -13.05 6.69
CA ASN A 235 -23.22 -14.41 6.28
C ASN A 235 -24.28 -15.40 6.80
N ARG A 236 -24.51 -16.49 6.06
CA ARG A 236 -25.47 -17.55 6.40
C ARG A 236 -25.33 -18.08 7.83
N ARG A 237 -24.10 -18.13 8.36
CA ARG A 237 -23.84 -18.60 9.73
C ARG A 237 -24.38 -17.67 10.84
N ASN A 238 -24.59 -16.39 10.52
CA ASN A 238 -25.10 -15.36 11.42
C ASN A 238 -26.62 -15.14 11.25
N LEU A 239 -27.30 -16.02 10.51
CA LEU A 239 -28.73 -15.97 10.25
C LEU A 239 -29.38 -17.28 10.68
N LEU A 240 -30.42 -17.19 11.50
CA LEU A 240 -31.19 -18.36 11.95
C LEU A 240 -32.59 -18.28 11.36
N LYS A 241 -32.96 -19.23 10.49
CA LYS A 241 -34.32 -19.32 9.96
C LYS A 241 -35.30 -19.65 11.08
N THR A 242 -36.34 -18.84 11.23
CA THR A 242 -37.41 -19.04 12.21
C THR A 242 -38.74 -19.26 11.50
N LYS A 243 -39.72 -19.85 12.19
CA LYS A 243 -41.12 -19.99 11.73
C LYS A 243 -42.01 -18.86 12.26
N GLU A 244 -41.39 -17.78 12.73
CA GLU A 244 -42.10 -16.65 13.32
C GLU A 244 -42.74 -15.83 12.21
N THR A 245 -43.90 -15.24 12.49
CA THR A 245 -44.52 -14.25 11.61
C THR A 245 -43.72 -12.95 11.69
N PHE A 246 -43.31 -12.41 10.55
CA PHE A 246 -42.73 -11.08 10.45
C PHE A 246 -43.87 -10.06 10.54
N GLN A 247 -43.81 -9.16 11.52
CA GLN A 247 -44.76 -8.06 11.64
C GLN A 247 -44.01 -6.78 11.30
N GLU A 248 -44.40 -6.15 10.20
CA GLU A 248 -43.84 -4.86 9.80
C GLU A 248 -44.41 -3.80 10.74
N GLU A 249 -43.55 -3.10 11.49
CA GLU A 249 -43.98 -1.95 12.27
C GLU A 249 -44.37 -0.83 11.29
N GLN A 250 -45.67 -0.74 10.98
CA GLN A 250 -46.23 0.41 10.28
C GLN A 250 -46.14 1.62 11.22
N TYR A 251 -45.10 2.44 11.06
CA TYR A 251 -45.21 3.85 11.42
C TYR A 251 -46.29 4.45 10.52
N GLY A 252 -47.45 4.74 11.11
CA GLY A 252 -48.57 5.35 10.40
C GLY A 252 -48.15 6.66 9.74
N GLU A 253 -48.48 6.78 8.45
CA GLU A 253 -48.67 8.06 7.79
C GLU A 253 -49.83 8.77 8.50
N GLU A 254 -49.55 9.82 9.28
CA GLU A 254 -50.58 10.80 9.61
C GLU A 254 -50.59 11.86 8.50
N ASP A 255 -51.76 11.98 7.89
CA ASP A 255 -52.09 12.73 6.68
C ASP A 255 -51.68 14.22 6.69
N GLU A 256 -51.22 14.67 5.53
CA GLU A 256 -51.23 16.06 5.10
C GLU A 256 -52.66 16.58 4.88
N ASN A 257 -53.01 17.74 5.45
CA ASN A 257 -53.48 18.93 4.71
C ASN A 257 -53.74 20.14 5.66
N VAL A 258 -52.85 21.14 5.69
CA VAL A 258 -52.96 22.52 5.12
C VAL A 258 -54.00 23.41 5.85
N ASP A 259 -53.64 24.53 6.50
CA ASP A 259 -53.47 25.83 5.81
C ASP A 259 -52.63 26.92 6.55
N VAL A 260 -52.21 27.90 5.75
CA VAL A 260 -51.11 28.90 5.83
C VAL A 260 -51.08 29.90 7.02
N SER A 261 -49.89 30.26 7.52
CA SER A 261 -49.38 31.65 7.54
C SER A 261 -47.95 31.77 8.12
N HIS A 262 -47.17 32.67 7.53
CA HIS A 262 -45.76 32.97 7.81
C HIS A 262 -45.53 33.52 9.24
N ALA A 263 -44.39 33.20 9.86
CA ALA A 263 -43.30 34.15 10.13
C ALA A 263 -42.24 33.59 11.11
N GLU A 264 -40.98 33.79 10.70
CA GLU A 264 -39.80 34.14 11.52
C GLU A 264 -39.16 33.12 12.49
N ILE A 265 -37.97 32.68 12.07
CA ILE A 265 -36.67 32.73 12.76
C ILE A 265 -36.72 32.80 14.31
N VAL A 266 -36.04 31.87 14.99
CA VAL A 266 -34.98 32.13 16.01
C VAL A 266 -34.55 30.84 16.73
N SER A 267 -33.24 30.62 16.70
CA SER A 267 -32.35 29.97 17.67
C SER A 267 -32.72 28.66 18.38
N GLY A 268 -31.84 27.68 18.18
CA GLY A 268 -30.91 27.26 19.24
C GLY A 268 -31.38 26.15 20.18
N LEU A 269 -30.73 24.99 20.09
CA LEU A 269 -30.51 24.12 21.25
C LEU A 269 -29.09 23.53 21.22
N LYS A 270 -28.43 23.67 22.36
CA LYS A 270 -27.11 23.14 22.72
C LYS A 270 -27.16 21.61 22.89
N PRO A 271 -26.03 20.90 22.72
CA PRO A 271 -25.77 19.63 23.37
C PRO A 271 -25.24 19.87 24.81
N LEU A 272 -25.68 19.04 25.75
CA LEU A 272 -25.06 18.79 27.07
C LEU A 272 -24.88 17.26 27.14
N ASP A 273 -23.66 16.75 27.00
CA ASP A 273 -22.61 16.60 28.02
C ASP A 273 -22.81 15.39 28.95
N GLY A 274 -21.68 14.72 29.21
CA GLY A 274 -21.54 13.55 30.07
C GLY A 274 -20.14 12.95 29.90
N HIS A 275 -19.08 13.64 30.34
CA HIS A 275 -18.29 13.35 31.58
C HIS A 275 -17.45 12.05 31.48
N GLU A 276 -16.18 11.96 31.84
CA GLU A 276 -15.22 12.86 32.52
C GLU A 276 -13.83 12.19 32.49
N HIS A 277 -12.74 12.97 32.54
CA HIS A 277 -11.70 12.80 33.58
C HIS A 277 -10.65 13.94 33.55
N VAL A 278 -10.80 14.81 34.56
CA VAL A 278 -9.83 15.57 35.39
C VAL A 278 -8.37 15.71 34.95
N GLU A 279 -7.90 16.96 34.84
CA GLU A 279 -6.53 17.36 35.22
C GLU A 279 -6.49 18.78 35.85
N LYS A 280 -5.55 18.95 36.78
CA LYS A 280 -5.40 20.12 37.69
C LYS A 280 -4.76 21.32 37.00
N SER A 281 -5.17 22.50 37.45
CA SER A 281 -4.78 23.84 36.99
C SER A 281 -3.47 24.37 37.59
N ALA A 282 -2.68 25.07 36.76
CA ALA A 282 -1.73 26.11 37.17
C ALA A 282 -1.63 27.18 36.07
N VAL A 283 -1.68 28.45 36.48
CA VAL A 283 -1.82 29.68 35.69
C VAL A 283 -0.49 30.15 35.12
N VAL A 284 -0.41 30.46 33.82
CA VAL A 284 0.61 31.37 33.23
C VAL A 284 0.02 32.13 32.03
N SER A 285 0.23 33.45 32.04
CA SER A 285 -0.17 34.49 31.08
C SER A 285 0.39 34.33 29.65
N GLU A 286 -0.44 34.58 28.63
CA GLU A 286 -0.05 34.62 27.21
C GLU A 286 0.76 35.88 26.82
N PRO A 287 1.76 35.76 25.93
CA PRO A 287 2.51 36.90 25.41
C PRO A 287 1.95 37.48 24.11
N VAL A 288 2.02 38.81 24.00
CA VAL A 288 1.66 39.64 22.85
C VAL A 288 2.65 39.46 21.69
N LEU A 289 2.15 39.13 20.49
CA LEU A 289 2.94 39.06 19.25
C LEU A 289 2.94 40.41 18.50
N ARG A 290 4.13 41.03 18.37
CA ARG A 290 4.41 42.17 17.47
C ARG A 290 4.44 41.70 16.01
N ARG A 291 3.61 42.27 15.14
CA ARG A 291 3.74 42.12 13.68
C ARG A 291 4.74 43.14 13.13
N SER A 292 5.75 42.67 12.41
CA SER A 292 6.63 43.49 11.56
C SER A 292 6.02 43.60 10.16
N GLU A 293 5.78 44.81 9.66
CA GLU A 293 5.39 45.04 8.27
C GLU A 293 6.61 44.89 7.34
N HIS A 294 6.54 43.98 6.36
CA HIS A 294 7.52 43.90 5.28
C HIS A 294 6.80 44.05 3.94
N LYS A 295 7.06 45.16 3.23
CA LYS A 295 6.54 45.43 1.87
C LYS A 295 7.46 44.81 0.83
N VAL A 296 6.98 43.83 0.08
CA VAL A 296 7.68 43.26 -1.08
C VAL A 296 7.54 44.21 -2.28
N LYS A 297 8.65 44.77 -2.78
CA LYS A 297 8.69 45.51 -4.07
C LYS A 297 8.81 44.51 -5.24
N ARG A 298 8.07 44.76 -6.32
CA ARG A 298 8.15 43.97 -7.57
C ARG A 298 9.46 44.29 -8.32
N PRO A 299 10.08 43.33 -9.02
CA PRO A 299 11.31 43.56 -9.78
C PRO A 299 11.05 44.44 -11.01
N VAL A 300 11.97 45.37 -11.27
CA VAL A 300 11.99 46.25 -12.45
C VAL A 300 12.49 45.43 -13.63
N ARG A 301 11.71 45.36 -14.73
CA ARG A 301 12.17 44.79 -16.00
C ARG A 301 13.21 45.72 -16.62
N LEU A 302 14.43 45.23 -16.80
CA LEU A 302 15.42 45.86 -17.69
C LEU A 302 14.98 45.58 -19.13
N ASN A 303 14.73 46.63 -19.90
CA ASN A 303 14.69 46.53 -21.36
C ASN A 303 16.13 46.66 -21.86
N LEU A 304 16.75 45.54 -22.21
CA LEU A 304 17.92 45.43 -23.07
C LEU A 304 17.72 44.22 -23.97
#